data_AF-A0A093BTN6-F1
#
_entry.id   AF-A0A093BTN6-F1
#
_cell.length_a   1.000
_cell.length_b   1.000
_cell.length_c   1.000
_cell.angle_alpha   90.00
_cell.angle_beta   90.00
_cell.angle_gamma   90.00
#
_symmetry.space_group_name_H-M   'P 1'
#
loop_
_entity.id
_entity.type
_entity.pdbx_description
1 polymer ?
#
loop_
_entity_poly.entity_id
_entity_poly.type
_entity_poly.pdbx_seq_one_letter_code
_entity_poly.pdbx_strand_id
1 'polypeptide(L)'
;CSHPGSDNCTYRNFSSAAQAVTEWYLLQFTSILSKVPLQQRIRMGYQAEDMILACLYGAEPCNYKNFTQIYHPDHGNCYIFNWGMDEEALNSSNPGAEFGLKLILDISQQDYIPYLSSAAGARLMLHQQKSFPFLKDQGIYAMAGTETSIGVVVDELERMGYPYSDCTTNGSDVPVQNLYSQYNTSYSIQACLRSCFQNDMIEICGCGHYMFPLPEGASYCNNDDNPGWAYCYSLLRSSIRHRQICIDSCKETCNDTQYKMTISMADWPSEASEDWIFHILSYERDMSTNVTLDRNGIIKLNIYFQEYNYRTISESASTTIVWLLSNLGGQFGFWMGGSVLCIIELGEIIIDSLWITIINMISWCKGLKQKRAQARDPGAP
;
A
#
# COMPACT_ATOMS: atom_id res chain seq x y z
N CYS A 1 24.75 -2.30 -22.89
CA CYS A 1 24.72 -3.23 -24.04
C CYS A 1 24.25 -4.58 -23.53
N SER A 2 23.72 -5.45 -24.38
CA SER A 2 23.17 -6.75 -23.96
C SER A 2 24.22 -7.70 -23.36
N HIS A 3 25.47 -7.64 -23.82
CA HIS A 3 26.62 -8.34 -23.25
C HIS A 3 27.93 -7.62 -23.66
N PRO A 4 29.05 -7.86 -22.95
CA PRO A 4 30.34 -7.30 -23.32
C PRO A 4 30.71 -7.70 -24.76
N GLY A 5 30.96 -6.72 -25.63
CA GLY A 5 31.27 -6.96 -27.05
C GLY A 5 30.07 -7.08 -28.00
N SER A 6 28.84 -6.84 -27.53
CA SER A 6 27.64 -6.76 -28.37
C SER A 6 27.55 -5.42 -29.11
N ASP A 7 27.20 -5.46 -30.39
CA ASP A 7 26.90 -4.25 -31.20
C ASP A 7 25.57 -3.60 -30.80
N ASN A 8 24.71 -4.29 -30.04
CA ASN A 8 23.40 -3.79 -29.64
C ASN A 8 23.50 -3.02 -28.31
N CYS A 9 23.90 -1.75 -28.42
CA CYS A 9 23.98 -0.80 -27.31
C CYS A 9 22.93 0.29 -27.46
N THR A 10 22.21 0.56 -26.38
CA THR A 10 21.29 1.71 -26.28
C THR A 10 21.97 2.86 -25.56
N TYR A 11 21.81 4.08 -26.09
CA TYR A 11 22.29 5.30 -25.45
C TYR A 11 21.13 5.99 -24.73
N ARG A 12 21.31 6.27 -23.44
CA ARG A 12 20.37 7.08 -22.66
C ARG A 12 20.87 8.53 -22.66
N ASN A 13 20.18 9.37 -23.42
CA ASN A 13 20.55 10.78 -23.57
C ASN A 13 20.08 11.60 -22.35
N PHE A 14 20.93 12.49 -21.87
CA PHE A 14 20.63 13.44 -20.80
C PHE A 14 20.89 14.86 -21.29
N SER A 15 20.06 15.81 -20.88
CA SER A 15 20.25 17.23 -21.20
C SER A 15 21.23 17.92 -20.26
N SER A 16 21.38 17.43 -19.02
CA SER A 16 22.26 17.98 -18.00
C SER A 16 23.27 16.94 -17.52
N ALA A 17 24.54 17.35 -17.44
CA ALA A 17 25.61 16.52 -16.88
C ALA A 17 25.35 16.16 -15.41
N ALA A 18 24.75 17.06 -14.63
CA ALA A 18 24.43 16.79 -13.22
C ALA A 18 23.46 15.60 -13.08
N GLN A 19 22.41 15.57 -13.91
CA GLN A 19 21.46 14.45 -13.93
C GLN A 19 22.11 13.15 -14.41
N ALA A 20 22.98 13.23 -15.42
CA ALA A 20 23.69 12.07 -15.94
C ALA A 20 24.59 11.43 -14.87
N VAL A 21 25.33 12.25 -14.10
CA VAL A 21 26.20 11.78 -13.03
C VAL A 21 25.40 11.13 -11.89
N THR A 22 24.29 11.74 -11.46
CA THR A 22 23.44 11.16 -10.41
C THR A 22 22.83 9.81 -10.82
N GLU A 23 22.28 9.71 -12.04
CA GLU A 23 21.71 8.45 -12.53
C GLU A 23 22.77 7.38 -12.75
N TRP A 24 23.97 7.76 -13.23
CA TRP A 24 25.10 6.85 -13.35
C TRP A 24 25.56 6.32 -11.99
N TYR A 25 25.71 7.21 -11.00
CA TYR A 25 26.13 6.85 -9.64
C TYR A 25 25.14 5.89 -9.00
N LEU A 26 23.83 6.16 -9.15
CA LEU A 26 22.76 5.32 -8.62
C LEU A 26 22.82 3.89 -9.20
N LEU A 27 23.08 3.73 -10.49
CA LEU A 27 23.21 2.40 -11.11
C LEU A 27 24.41 1.62 -10.53
N GLN A 28 25.56 2.27 -10.37
CA GLN A 28 26.75 1.64 -9.79
C GLN A 28 26.53 1.28 -8.33
N PHE A 29 25.98 2.22 -7.56
CA PHE A 29 25.65 2.02 -6.15
C PHE A 29 24.70 0.84 -5.94
N THR A 30 23.67 0.73 -6.77
CA THR A 30 22.70 -0.37 -6.76
C THR A 30 23.38 -1.72 -6.98
N SER A 31 24.31 -1.82 -7.93
CA SER A 31 25.07 -3.06 -8.18
C SER A 31 26.06 -3.41 -7.08
N ILE A 32 26.59 -2.42 -6.35
CA ILE A 32 27.52 -2.68 -5.24
C ILE A 32 26.74 -3.16 -4.02
N LEU A 33 25.65 -2.47 -3.67
CA LEU A 33 24.83 -2.82 -2.50
C LEU A 33 24.07 -4.12 -2.67
N SER A 34 23.78 -4.57 -3.90
CA SER A 34 23.12 -5.85 -4.13
C SER A 34 23.91 -7.06 -3.63
N LYS A 35 25.24 -6.93 -3.48
CA LYS A 35 26.12 -7.96 -2.92
C LYS A 35 26.23 -7.92 -1.39
N VAL A 36 25.83 -6.81 -0.78
CA VAL A 36 26.00 -6.61 0.66
C VAL A 36 24.80 -7.23 1.40
N PRO A 37 25.04 -8.15 2.36
CA PRO A 37 23.97 -8.74 3.16
C PRO A 37 23.14 -7.67 3.91
N LEU A 38 21.85 -7.94 4.10
CA LEU A 38 20.92 -7.00 4.75
C LEU A 38 21.40 -6.54 6.13
N GLN A 39 21.89 -7.45 6.97
CA GLN A 39 22.38 -7.11 8.31
C GLN A 39 23.54 -6.11 8.30
N GLN A 40 24.45 -6.23 7.32
CA GLN A 40 25.56 -5.31 7.19
C GLN A 40 25.10 -3.95 6.67
N ARG A 41 24.15 -3.93 5.72
CA ARG A 41 23.52 -2.68 5.25
C ARG A 41 22.85 -1.91 6.38
N ILE A 42 22.15 -2.61 7.27
CA ILE A 42 21.50 -2.01 8.45
C ILE A 42 22.53 -1.39 9.40
N ARG A 43 23.65 -2.07 9.66
CA ARG A 43 24.72 -1.57 10.54
C ARG A 43 25.45 -0.34 10.00
N MET A 44 25.52 -0.19 8.67
CA MET A 44 26.16 0.96 8.03
C MET A 44 25.22 2.16 7.89
N GLY A 45 23.92 1.99 8.14
CA GLY A 45 22.94 3.08 8.12
C GLY A 45 22.88 3.84 9.45
N TYR A 46 22.21 4.99 9.44
CA TYR A 46 21.89 5.75 10.66
C TYR A 46 21.12 4.88 11.64
N GLN A 47 21.56 4.87 12.90
CA GLN A 47 20.89 4.13 13.97
C GLN A 47 19.79 5.00 14.60
N ALA A 48 18.90 4.35 15.37
CA ALA A 48 17.71 5.00 15.90
C ALA A 48 18.08 6.00 17.00
N GLU A 49 19.06 5.59 17.81
CA GLU A 49 19.62 6.32 18.94
C GLU A 49 20.28 7.63 18.49
N ASP A 50 20.94 7.61 17.34
CA ASP A 50 21.65 8.77 16.80
C ASP A 50 20.68 9.75 16.11
N MET A 51 19.68 9.21 15.39
CA MET A 51 18.74 10.00 14.59
C MET A 51 17.62 10.63 15.42
N ILE A 52 17.08 9.91 16.42
CA ILE A 52 15.91 10.34 17.21
C ILE A 52 16.38 10.76 18.61
N LEU A 53 16.53 12.07 18.82
CA LEU A 53 17.01 12.60 20.09
C LEU A 53 15.91 12.68 21.14
N ALA A 54 14.73 13.18 20.74
CA ALA A 54 13.61 13.34 21.64
C ALA A 54 12.30 12.91 20.97
N CYS A 55 11.42 12.29 21.75
CA CYS A 55 10.10 11.87 21.32
C CYS A 55 9.08 12.11 22.43
N LEU A 56 7.97 12.75 22.08
CA LEU A 56 6.84 12.96 22.97
C LEU A 56 5.54 12.75 22.18
N TYR A 57 4.65 11.89 22.67
CA TYR A 57 3.33 11.69 22.09
C TYR A 57 2.26 12.15 23.08
N GLY A 58 1.66 13.30 22.80
CA GLY A 58 0.78 14.00 23.75
C GLY A 58 1.50 14.31 25.06
N ALA A 59 1.14 13.59 26.13
CA ALA A 59 1.78 13.73 27.45
C ALA A 59 2.72 12.56 27.79
N GLU A 60 2.75 11.51 26.97
CA GLU A 60 3.53 10.31 27.23
C GLU A 60 4.92 10.41 26.56
N PRO A 61 6.01 10.24 27.34
CA PRO A 61 7.35 10.21 26.76
C PRO A 61 7.52 8.92 25.95
N CYS A 62 8.11 9.05 24.76
CA CYS A 62 8.50 7.92 23.93
C CYS A 62 10.01 7.96 23.66
N ASN A 63 10.57 6.82 23.28
CA ASN A 63 11.99 6.69 22.96
C ASN A 63 12.17 6.03 21.59
N TYR A 64 13.41 6.01 21.09
CA TYR A 64 13.77 5.31 19.85
C TYR A 64 13.34 3.84 19.81
N LYS A 65 13.21 3.18 20.97
CA LYS A 65 12.73 1.78 21.09
C LYS A 65 11.28 1.58 20.69
N ASN A 66 10.45 2.63 20.72
CA ASN A 66 9.05 2.58 20.30
C ASN A 66 8.89 2.67 18.78
N PHE A 67 9.99 2.78 18.03
CA PHE A 67 9.98 2.84 16.59
C PHE A 67 10.36 1.48 16.01
N THR A 68 9.55 0.99 15.08
CA THR A 68 9.91 -0.21 14.32
C THR A 68 10.90 0.15 13.23
N GLN A 69 12.04 -0.55 13.19
CA GLN A 69 13.07 -0.36 12.18
C GLN A 69 12.74 -1.14 10.90
N ILE A 70 12.79 -0.48 9.76
CA ILE A 70 12.76 -1.11 8.44
C ILE A 70 13.95 -0.66 7.60
N TYR A 71 14.44 -1.50 6.69
CA TYR A 71 15.46 -1.11 5.74
C TYR A 71 14.83 -0.78 4.38
N HIS A 72 14.90 0.49 3.96
CA HIS A 72 14.46 0.95 2.65
C HIS A 72 15.66 1.04 1.68
N PRO A 73 15.63 0.36 0.51
CA PRO A 73 16.77 0.36 -0.42
C PRO A 73 17.25 1.74 -0.89
N ASP A 74 16.35 2.71 -1.03
CA ASP A 74 16.71 4.07 -1.46
C ASP A 74 17.15 5.01 -0.31
N HIS A 75 16.74 4.72 0.93
CA HIS A 75 16.85 5.67 2.06
C HIS A 75 17.59 5.11 3.28
N GLY A 76 18.00 3.84 3.25
CA GLY A 76 18.67 3.18 4.37
C GLY A 76 17.69 2.80 5.48
N ASN A 77 18.09 2.97 6.73
CA ASN A 77 17.24 2.67 7.87
C ASN A 77 16.12 3.70 7.99
N CYS A 78 14.89 3.23 8.09
CA CYS A 78 13.71 4.04 8.37
C CYS A 78 13.06 3.56 9.66
N TYR A 79 12.42 4.49 10.37
CA TYR A 79 11.85 4.26 11.70
C TYR A 79 10.37 4.64 11.67
N ILE A 80 9.51 3.68 12.02
CA ILE A 80 8.06 3.84 11.96
C ILE A 80 7.52 3.94 13.38
N PHE A 81 6.86 5.06 13.69
CA PHE A 81 6.12 5.23 14.93
C PHE A 81 4.74 4.59 14.81
N ASN A 82 4.30 3.85 15.83
CA ASN A 82 2.93 3.35 15.96
C ASN A 82 2.43 2.52 14.75
N TRP A 83 3.22 1.54 14.28
CA TRP A 83 2.89 0.76 13.07
C TRP A 83 1.72 -0.22 13.29
N GLY A 84 1.50 -0.67 14.53
CA GLY A 84 0.42 -1.58 14.90
C GLY A 84 0.68 -3.06 14.59
N MET A 85 1.94 -3.47 14.47
CA MET A 85 2.34 -4.86 14.19
C MET A 85 2.46 -5.69 15.47
N ASP A 86 3.28 -5.24 16.42
CA ASP A 86 3.55 -5.93 17.69
C ASP A 86 2.69 -5.40 18.84
N GLU A 87 2.48 -4.07 18.88
CA GLU A 87 1.72 -3.37 19.91
C GLU A 87 0.39 -2.83 19.35
N GLU A 88 -0.58 -2.59 20.23
CA GLU A 88 -1.83 -1.94 19.87
C GLU A 88 -1.59 -0.49 19.44
N ALA A 89 -2.37 -0.01 18.47
CA ALA A 89 -2.20 1.32 17.94
C ALA A 89 -2.57 2.38 18.99
N LEU A 90 -1.66 3.35 19.20
CA LEU A 90 -1.91 4.51 20.05
C LEU A 90 -2.91 5.45 19.38
N ASN A 91 -3.93 5.86 20.13
CA ASN A 91 -4.99 6.74 19.67
C ASN A 91 -4.85 8.14 20.27
N SER A 92 -5.09 9.17 19.46
CA SER A 92 -5.15 10.56 19.93
C SER A 92 -6.61 11.01 20.07
N SER A 93 -7.05 11.33 21.29
CA SER A 93 -8.43 11.77 21.55
C SER A 93 -8.65 13.27 21.35
N ASN A 94 -7.59 14.07 21.42
CA ASN A 94 -7.69 15.53 21.37
C ASN A 94 -6.99 16.07 20.11
N PRO A 95 -7.62 17.01 19.37
CA PRO A 95 -6.95 17.72 18.29
C PRO A 95 -5.98 18.78 18.86
N GLY A 96 -5.01 19.18 18.04
CA GLY A 96 -4.07 20.25 18.34
C GLY A 96 -2.63 19.79 18.58
N ALA A 97 -1.68 20.71 18.37
CA ALA A 97 -0.25 20.45 18.40
C ALA A 97 0.28 19.99 19.77
N GLU A 98 -0.43 20.26 20.86
CA GLU A 98 -0.04 19.82 22.19
C GLU A 98 -0.20 18.31 22.39
N PHE A 99 -1.21 17.71 21.76
CA PHE A 99 -1.58 16.29 21.94
C PHE A 99 -1.01 15.37 20.86
N GLY A 100 -0.33 15.94 19.86
CA GLY A 100 0.27 15.19 18.76
C GLY A 100 1.63 14.57 19.08
N LEU A 101 2.28 14.06 18.04
CA LEU A 101 3.65 13.56 18.09
C LEU A 101 4.63 14.73 17.90
N LYS A 102 5.57 14.88 18.83
CA LYS A 102 6.67 15.85 18.76
C LYS A 102 7.99 15.09 18.72
N LEU A 103 8.81 15.37 17.72
CA LEU A 103 10.12 14.75 17.53
C LEU A 103 11.19 15.82 17.39
N ILE A 104 12.37 15.53 17.94
CA ILE A 104 13.60 16.23 17.60
C ILE A 104 14.54 15.21 16.98
N LEU A 105 14.87 15.45 15.71
CA LEU A 105 15.74 14.59 14.92
C LEU A 105 17.11 15.25 14.74
N ASP A 106 18.14 14.43 14.66
CA ASP A 106 19.45 14.84 14.19
C ASP A 106 19.79 14.20 12.85
N ILE A 107 20.26 15.02 11.93
CA ILE A 107 20.75 14.61 10.63
C ILE A 107 22.17 15.15 10.43
N SER A 108 23.14 14.25 10.43
CA SER A 108 24.54 14.60 10.25
C SER A 108 24.82 14.90 8.76
N GLN A 109 24.59 16.14 8.31
CA GLN A 109 24.79 16.52 6.90
C GLN A 109 26.22 16.27 6.39
N GLN A 110 27.21 16.22 7.29
CA GLN A 110 28.61 15.95 6.95
C GLN A 110 28.83 14.51 6.48
N ASP A 111 27.97 13.57 6.91
CA ASP A 111 28.06 12.14 6.60
C ASP A 111 27.24 11.75 5.36
N TYR A 112 26.67 12.74 4.66
CA TYR A 112 25.86 12.49 3.46
C TYR A 112 26.72 11.99 2.31
N ILE A 113 26.18 11.04 1.53
CA ILE A 113 26.80 10.57 0.31
C ILE A 113 26.57 11.63 -0.80
N PRO A 114 27.60 12.38 -1.23
CA PRO A 114 27.40 13.60 -2.02
C PRO A 114 26.72 13.39 -3.38
N TYR A 115 26.91 12.22 -3.99
CA TYR A 115 26.39 11.90 -5.32
C TYR A 115 25.01 11.20 -5.30
N LEU A 116 24.52 10.81 -4.11
CA LEU A 116 23.25 10.10 -3.94
C LEU A 116 22.17 11.00 -3.31
N SER A 117 22.52 11.74 -2.26
CA SER A 117 21.59 12.57 -1.50
C SER A 117 21.95 14.04 -1.65
N SER A 118 21.34 14.70 -2.64
CA SER A 118 21.54 16.14 -2.88
C SER A 118 20.66 17.04 -2.00
N ALA A 119 19.51 16.54 -1.55
CA ALA A 119 18.61 17.27 -0.67
C ALA A 119 18.99 17.03 0.80
N ALA A 120 19.27 18.12 1.52
CA ALA A 120 19.51 18.10 2.96
C ALA A 120 18.18 18.24 3.72
N GLY A 121 17.87 17.27 4.57
CA GLY A 121 16.62 17.18 5.32
C GLY A 121 16.25 15.74 5.64
N ALA A 122 15.17 15.57 6.40
CA ALA A 122 14.59 14.26 6.69
C ALA A 122 13.40 13.98 5.76
N ARG A 123 13.22 12.71 5.39
CA ARG A 123 12.02 12.25 4.68
C ARG A 123 10.97 11.77 5.68
N LEU A 124 9.74 12.25 5.52
CA LEU A 124 8.62 11.86 6.36
C LEU A 124 7.45 11.37 5.49
N MET A 125 6.73 10.36 5.96
CA MET A 125 5.54 9.84 5.31
C MET A 125 4.51 9.47 6.38
N LEU A 126 3.26 9.83 6.15
CA LEU A 126 2.12 9.35 6.93
C LEU A 126 1.45 8.23 6.13
N HIS A 127 1.22 7.09 6.77
CA HIS A 127 0.60 5.93 6.16
C HIS A 127 -0.26 5.18 7.16
N GLN A 128 -1.11 4.28 6.66
CA GLN A 128 -2.00 3.46 7.49
C GLN A 128 -1.21 2.46 8.32
N GLN A 129 -1.75 2.07 9.48
CA GLN A 129 -1.23 0.97 10.26
C GLN A 129 -1.19 -0.32 9.42
N LYS A 130 -0.19 -1.16 9.67
CA LYS A 130 0.05 -2.42 8.95
C LYS A 130 0.22 -2.28 7.43
N SER A 131 0.39 -1.07 6.88
CA SER A 131 0.74 -0.87 5.46
C SER A 131 2.25 -0.65 5.27
N PHE A 132 2.78 -0.99 4.10
CA PHE A 132 4.20 -0.75 3.79
C PHE A 132 4.43 0.72 3.38
N PRO A 133 5.42 1.42 3.95
CA PRO A 133 5.66 2.83 3.63
C PRO A 133 6.43 2.98 2.31
N PHE A 134 5.74 3.47 1.27
CA PHE A 134 6.35 3.80 -0.02
C PHE A 134 6.89 5.25 -0.06
N LEU A 135 8.00 5.51 0.65
CA LEU A 135 8.55 6.86 0.85
C LEU A 135 8.79 7.65 -0.45
N LYS A 136 9.16 6.98 -1.54
CA LYS A 136 9.42 7.61 -2.84
C LYS A 136 8.17 8.23 -3.46
N ASP A 137 7.00 7.65 -3.19
CA ASP A 137 5.76 8.01 -3.86
C ASP A 137 4.99 9.07 -3.06
N GLN A 138 4.95 8.94 -1.73
CA GLN A 138 4.14 9.77 -0.83
C GLN A 138 4.93 10.53 0.24
N GLY A 139 6.27 10.42 0.24
CA GLY A 139 7.10 11.10 1.22
C GLY A 139 7.25 12.60 0.96
N ILE A 140 7.24 13.38 2.04
CA ILE A 140 7.55 14.82 2.07
C ILE A 140 8.91 15.07 2.71
N TYR A 141 9.47 16.26 2.52
CA TYR A 141 10.72 16.69 3.16
C TYR A 141 10.43 17.56 4.37
N ALA A 142 11.20 17.36 5.43
CA ALA A 142 11.30 18.26 6.57
C ALA A 142 12.66 18.97 6.53
N MET A 143 12.63 20.29 6.69
CA MET A 143 13.82 21.14 6.56
C MET A 143 14.62 21.20 7.86
N ALA A 144 15.94 21.11 7.75
CA ALA A 144 16.86 21.31 8.86
C ALA A 144 16.82 22.75 9.39
N GLY A 145 17.00 22.93 10.70
CA GLY A 145 16.97 24.22 11.37
C GLY A 145 15.57 24.85 11.48
N THR A 146 14.52 24.04 11.30
CA THR A 146 13.13 24.48 11.38
C THR A 146 12.28 23.56 12.23
N GLU A 147 11.22 24.13 12.79
CA GLU A 147 10.08 23.43 13.36
C GLU A 147 9.01 23.27 12.28
N THR A 148 8.87 22.05 11.77
CA THR A 148 7.84 21.70 10.79
C THR A 148 6.60 21.17 11.52
N SER A 149 5.52 21.94 11.48
CA SER A 149 4.21 21.59 12.02
C SER A 149 3.31 21.04 10.91
N ILE A 150 2.82 19.82 11.11
CA ILE A 150 2.03 19.05 10.15
C ILE A 150 0.66 18.77 10.76
N GLY A 151 -0.34 19.51 10.28
CA GLY A 151 -1.73 19.24 10.58
C GLY A 151 -2.27 18.15 9.66
N VAL A 152 -2.83 17.09 10.24
CA VAL A 152 -3.33 15.90 9.54
C VAL A 152 -4.85 15.88 9.54
N VAL A 153 -5.43 15.54 8.38
CA VAL A 153 -6.85 15.21 8.19
C VAL A 153 -6.94 13.86 7.49
N VAL A 154 -7.75 12.96 8.02
CA VAL A 154 -7.96 11.60 7.48
C VAL A 154 -9.15 11.61 6.53
N ASP A 155 -8.93 11.15 5.28
CA ASP A 155 -9.95 10.99 4.25
C ASP A 155 -10.04 9.50 3.88
N GLU A 156 -11.17 8.88 4.16
CA GLU A 156 -11.45 7.46 3.92
C GLU A 156 -12.42 7.30 2.76
N LEU A 157 -12.06 6.45 1.81
CA LEU A 157 -12.87 6.08 0.67
C LEU A 157 -13.24 4.59 0.81
N GLU A 158 -14.52 4.31 0.94
CA GLU A 158 -15.08 2.96 0.97
C GLU A 158 -15.85 2.72 -0.32
N ARG A 159 -15.25 1.95 -1.23
CA ARG A 159 -15.86 1.58 -2.51
C ARG A 159 -16.69 0.32 -2.36
N MET A 160 -17.76 0.24 -3.14
CA MET A 160 -18.53 -0.99 -3.24
C MET A 160 -17.73 -2.01 -4.05
N GLY A 161 -17.55 -3.21 -3.50
CA GLY A 161 -16.89 -4.30 -4.20
C GLY A 161 -17.66 -4.81 -5.43
N TYR A 162 -17.14 -5.88 -6.02
CA TYR A 162 -17.79 -6.56 -7.14
C TYR A 162 -19.27 -6.88 -6.81
N PRO A 163 -20.25 -6.57 -7.68
CA PRO A 163 -20.13 -6.21 -9.11
C PRO A 163 -20.08 -4.70 -9.42
N TYR A 164 -20.01 -3.80 -8.43
CA TYR A 164 -20.09 -2.35 -8.67
C TYR A 164 -18.75 -1.75 -9.09
N SER A 165 -17.68 -2.11 -8.38
CA SER A 165 -16.31 -1.69 -8.69
C SER A 165 -15.40 -2.91 -8.73
N ASP A 166 -14.42 -2.91 -9.63
CA ASP A 166 -13.37 -3.93 -9.69
C ASP A 166 -12.25 -3.58 -8.71
N CYS A 167 -12.55 -3.74 -7.42
CA CYS A 167 -11.60 -3.52 -6.33
C CYS A 167 -11.42 -4.81 -5.51
N THR A 168 -10.30 -4.89 -4.79
CA THR A 168 -9.98 -5.98 -3.88
C THR A 168 -9.95 -5.51 -2.43
N THR A 169 -10.37 -6.36 -1.49
CA THR A 169 -10.29 -6.07 -0.05
C THR A 169 -8.96 -6.51 0.53
N ASN A 170 -8.47 -7.70 0.16
CA ASN A 170 -7.28 -8.31 0.75
C ASN A 170 -6.15 -8.57 -0.27
N GLY A 171 -6.39 -8.38 -1.56
CA GLY A 171 -5.44 -8.69 -2.64
C GLY A 171 -5.34 -10.17 -3.02
N SER A 172 -6.18 -11.05 -2.46
CA SER A 172 -6.13 -12.51 -2.71
C SER A 172 -6.64 -12.92 -4.10
N ASP A 173 -7.42 -12.07 -4.76
CA ASP A 173 -7.95 -12.26 -6.11
C ASP A 173 -7.02 -11.70 -7.20
N VAL A 174 -5.90 -11.09 -6.80
CA VAL A 174 -4.89 -10.54 -7.72
C VAL A 174 -3.95 -11.69 -8.15
N PRO A 175 -3.72 -11.87 -9.46
CA PRO A 175 -2.88 -12.97 -9.96
C PRO A 175 -1.40 -12.80 -9.64
N VAL A 176 -0.95 -11.57 -9.36
CA VAL A 176 0.44 -11.24 -9.04
C VAL A 176 0.73 -11.53 -7.56
N GLN A 177 1.77 -12.32 -7.29
CA GLN A 177 2.23 -12.58 -5.94
C GLN A 177 2.77 -11.29 -5.28
N ASN A 178 2.27 -10.95 -4.10
CA ASN A 178 2.75 -9.79 -3.36
C ASN A 178 4.08 -10.10 -2.63
N LEU A 179 5.18 -9.53 -3.12
CA LEU A 179 6.52 -9.72 -2.53
C LEU A 179 6.69 -8.98 -1.19
N TYR A 180 5.83 -8.01 -0.89
CA TYR A 180 5.87 -7.27 0.38
C TYR A 180 5.16 -8.02 1.52
N SER A 181 4.51 -9.14 1.23
CA SER A 181 3.92 -10.02 2.26
C SER A 181 4.93 -10.51 3.31
N GLN A 182 6.23 -10.56 2.96
CA GLN A 182 7.32 -10.88 3.89
C GLN A 182 7.43 -9.92 5.09
N TYR A 183 6.85 -8.71 4.98
CA TYR A 183 6.78 -7.72 6.06
C TYR A 183 5.46 -7.78 6.84
N ASN A 184 4.60 -8.78 6.57
CA ASN A 184 3.26 -8.92 7.14
C ASN A 184 2.35 -7.69 6.91
N THR A 185 2.57 -6.95 5.83
CA THR A 185 1.79 -5.75 5.50
C THR A 185 0.54 -6.05 4.69
N SER A 186 -0.47 -5.19 4.81
CA SER A 186 -1.67 -5.20 3.98
C SER A 186 -1.36 -4.99 2.50
N TYR A 187 -2.29 -5.44 1.65
CA TYR A 187 -2.21 -5.21 0.21
C TYR A 187 -2.31 -3.72 -0.11
N SER A 188 -1.51 -3.27 -1.07
CA SER A 188 -1.63 -1.96 -1.68
C SER A 188 -1.37 -2.06 -3.17
N ILE A 189 -1.96 -1.14 -3.94
CA ILE A 189 -1.76 -1.07 -5.38
C ILE A 189 -0.27 -0.89 -5.74
N GLN A 190 0.47 -0.10 -4.95
CA GLN A 190 1.91 0.13 -5.15
C GLN A 190 2.74 -1.13 -4.93
N ALA A 191 2.37 -1.96 -3.93
CA ALA A 191 3.02 -3.25 -3.70
C ALA A 191 2.82 -4.20 -4.89
N CYS A 192 1.62 -4.22 -5.47
CA CYS A 192 1.32 -5.05 -6.65
C CYS A 192 2.13 -4.62 -7.88
N LEU A 193 2.13 -3.33 -8.22
CA LEU A 193 2.84 -2.81 -9.38
C LEU A 193 4.35 -3.08 -9.31
N ARG A 194 4.95 -2.91 -8.12
CA ARG A 194 6.37 -3.18 -7.89
C ARG A 194 6.69 -4.68 -7.90
N SER A 195 5.79 -5.51 -7.35
CA SER A 195 5.94 -6.97 -7.39
C SER A 195 5.83 -7.52 -8.81
N CYS A 196 4.90 -6.99 -9.61
CA CYS A 196 4.75 -7.34 -11.02
C CYS A 196 6.01 -6.97 -11.82
N PHE A 197 6.50 -5.74 -11.67
CA PHE A 197 7.73 -5.30 -12.33
C PHE A 197 8.95 -6.15 -11.95
N GLN A 198 9.07 -6.53 -10.67
CA GLN A 198 10.15 -7.40 -10.21
C GLN A 198 10.02 -8.81 -10.80
N ASN A 199 8.81 -9.35 -10.93
CA ASN A 199 8.57 -10.64 -11.55
C ASN A 199 8.95 -10.64 -13.04
N ASP A 200 8.52 -9.62 -13.80
CA ASP A 200 8.93 -9.41 -15.20
C ASP A 200 10.46 -9.33 -15.33
N MET A 201 11.12 -8.65 -14.39
CA MET A 201 12.57 -8.52 -14.39
C MET A 201 13.28 -9.86 -14.15
N ILE A 202 12.75 -10.70 -13.26
CA ILE A 202 13.29 -12.04 -13.01
C ILE A 202 13.05 -12.96 -14.22
N GLU A 203 11.85 -12.93 -14.81
CA GLU A 203 11.49 -13.78 -15.96
C GLU A 203 12.31 -13.43 -17.22
N ILE A 204 12.50 -12.13 -17.49
CA ILE A 204 13.13 -11.66 -18.73
C ILE A 204 14.64 -11.51 -18.57
N CYS A 205 15.12 -10.97 -17.44
CA CYS A 205 16.54 -10.68 -17.23
C CYS A 205 17.26 -11.76 -16.41
N GLY A 206 16.54 -12.67 -15.74
CA GLY A 206 17.12 -13.74 -14.92
C GLY A 206 17.62 -13.31 -13.53
N CYS A 207 17.42 -12.04 -13.13
CA CYS A 207 17.82 -11.52 -11.82
C CYS A 207 16.87 -10.40 -11.38
N GLY A 208 16.75 -10.15 -10.06
CA GLY A 208 15.86 -9.11 -9.53
C GLY A 208 16.55 -7.78 -9.25
N HIS A 209 15.81 -6.68 -9.35
CA HIS A 209 16.33 -5.35 -9.00
C HIS A 209 16.52 -5.20 -7.49
N TYR A 210 17.61 -4.56 -7.08
CA TYR A 210 17.94 -4.29 -5.66
C TYR A 210 16.88 -3.46 -4.92
N MET A 211 16.23 -2.53 -5.62
CA MET A 211 15.23 -1.62 -5.01
C MET A 211 13.93 -2.30 -4.58
N PHE A 212 13.69 -3.54 -5.01
CA PHE A 212 12.49 -4.28 -4.70
C PHE A 212 12.83 -5.54 -3.89
N PRO A 213 11.91 -6.04 -3.05
CA PRO A 213 12.07 -7.34 -2.43
C PRO A 213 12.27 -8.45 -3.48
N LEU A 214 12.94 -9.53 -3.10
CA LEU A 214 13.13 -10.70 -3.95
C LEU A 214 12.21 -11.84 -3.48
N PRO A 215 11.66 -12.64 -4.41
CA PRO A 215 11.07 -13.92 -4.06
C PRO A 215 12.13 -14.92 -3.61
N GLU A 216 11.72 -15.97 -2.90
CA GLU A 216 12.61 -17.03 -2.45
C GLU A 216 13.28 -17.74 -3.65
N GLY A 217 14.60 -17.94 -3.56
CA GLY A 217 15.39 -18.60 -4.60
C GLY A 217 15.91 -17.70 -5.73
N ALA A 218 15.46 -16.44 -5.81
CA ALA A 218 16.01 -15.46 -6.75
C ALA A 218 17.18 -14.67 -6.14
N SER A 219 18.10 -14.19 -6.99
CA SER A 219 19.24 -13.37 -6.59
C SER A 219 19.15 -11.94 -7.16
N TYR A 220 19.79 -10.99 -6.48
CA TYR A 220 19.86 -9.62 -6.97
C TYR A 220 20.80 -9.50 -8.16
N CYS A 221 20.47 -8.61 -9.10
CA CYS A 221 21.35 -8.27 -10.20
C CYS A 221 22.61 -7.56 -9.71
N ASN A 222 23.74 -7.88 -10.36
CA ASN A 222 25.00 -7.20 -10.19
C ASN A 222 25.79 -7.20 -11.52
N ASN A 223 26.84 -6.39 -11.60
CA ASN A 223 27.67 -6.28 -12.79
C ASN A 223 28.53 -7.52 -13.08
N ASP A 224 28.83 -8.35 -12.08
CA ASP A 224 29.78 -9.47 -12.22
C ASP A 224 29.10 -10.74 -12.72
N ASP A 225 27.97 -11.11 -12.11
CA ASP A 225 27.18 -12.28 -12.47
C ASP A 225 26.32 -11.99 -13.70
N ASN A 226 25.79 -10.76 -13.82
CA ASN A 226 24.81 -10.39 -14.85
C ASN A 226 25.18 -9.06 -15.55
N PRO A 227 26.28 -8.95 -16.30
CA PRO A 227 26.75 -7.68 -16.88
C PRO A 227 25.73 -6.97 -17.80
N GLY A 228 24.75 -7.71 -18.35
CA GLY A 228 23.66 -7.17 -19.16
C GLY A 228 22.46 -6.61 -18.38
N TRP A 229 22.44 -6.69 -17.04
CA TRP A 229 21.26 -6.35 -16.23
C TRP A 229 20.80 -4.89 -16.42
N ALA A 230 21.75 -3.94 -16.48
CA ALA A 230 21.43 -2.53 -16.63
C ALA A 230 20.76 -2.21 -17.97
N TYR A 231 21.15 -2.92 -19.03
CA TYR A 231 20.50 -2.83 -20.34
C TYR A 231 19.08 -3.39 -20.29
N CYS A 232 18.91 -4.58 -19.70
CA CYS A 232 17.61 -5.21 -19.58
C CYS A 232 16.63 -4.36 -18.73
N TYR A 233 17.08 -3.88 -17.57
CA TYR A 233 16.31 -2.99 -16.71
C TYR A 233 15.90 -1.70 -17.43
N SER A 234 16.80 -1.08 -18.20
CA SER A 234 16.47 0.12 -18.97
C SER A 234 15.40 -0.13 -20.05
N LEU A 235 15.45 -1.29 -20.72
CA LEU A 235 14.44 -1.66 -21.72
C LEU A 235 13.08 -1.92 -21.07
N LEU A 236 13.05 -2.65 -19.95
CA LEU A 236 11.82 -2.92 -19.21
C LEU A 236 11.21 -1.63 -18.68
N ARG A 237 12.01 -0.77 -18.05
CA ARG A 237 11.57 0.51 -17.49
C ARG A 237 11.01 1.46 -18.56
N SER A 238 11.56 1.43 -19.77
CA SER A 238 11.09 2.26 -20.89
C SER A 238 9.91 1.66 -21.65
N SER A 239 9.61 0.36 -21.46
CA SER A 239 8.49 -0.31 -22.12
C SER A 239 7.14 0.07 -21.51
N ILE A 240 6.30 0.71 -22.31
CA ILE A 240 4.91 1.05 -21.93
C ILE A 240 4.05 -0.21 -21.87
N ARG A 241 4.31 -1.20 -22.74
CA ARG A 241 3.54 -2.45 -22.78
C ARG A 241 3.64 -3.23 -21.47
N HIS A 242 4.84 -3.41 -20.93
CA HIS A 242 5.02 -4.10 -19.64
C HIS A 242 4.34 -3.36 -18.50
N ARG A 243 4.45 -2.03 -18.48
CA ARG A 243 3.75 -1.21 -17.49
C ARG A 243 2.23 -1.40 -17.56
N GLN A 244 1.66 -1.44 -18.77
CA GLN A 244 0.23 -1.64 -18.95
C GLN A 244 -0.22 -3.03 -18.48
N ILE A 245 0.54 -4.08 -18.79
CA ILE A 245 0.25 -5.45 -18.33
C ILE A 245 0.17 -5.50 -16.80
N CYS A 246 1.10 -4.85 -16.10
CA CYS A 246 1.06 -4.77 -14.65
C CYS A 246 -0.13 -3.96 -14.11
N ILE A 247 -0.48 -2.84 -14.75
CA ILE A 247 -1.65 -2.03 -14.37
C ILE A 247 -2.93 -2.84 -14.54
N ASP A 248 -3.09 -3.56 -15.65
CA ASP A 248 -4.29 -4.36 -15.94
C ASP A 248 -4.39 -5.61 -15.04
N SER A 249 -3.27 -6.12 -14.55
CA SER A 249 -3.23 -7.29 -13.66
C SER A 249 -3.46 -6.94 -12.19
N CYS A 250 -3.17 -5.70 -11.79
CA CYS A 250 -3.31 -5.24 -10.42
C CYS A 250 -4.65 -4.55 -10.21
N LYS A 251 -5.26 -4.78 -9.04
CA LYS A 251 -6.53 -4.15 -8.66
C LYS A 251 -6.35 -3.10 -7.58
N GLU A 252 -7.16 -2.05 -7.60
CA GLU A 252 -7.21 -1.06 -6.54
C GLU A 252 -7.87 -1.64 -5.27
N THR A 253 -7.56 -1.06 -4.10
CA THR A 253 -8.20 -1.44 -2.85
C THR A 253 -9.61 -0.86 -2.77
N CYS A 254 -10.55 -1.62 -2.19
CA CYS A 254 -11.90 -1.10 -1.94
C CYS A 254 -11.90 -0.04 -0.83
N ASN A 255 -11.05 -0.22 0.18
CA ASN A 255 -10.84 0.74 1.25
C ASN A 255 -9.53 1.46 0.99
N ASP A 256 -9.59 2.77 0.85
CA ASP A 256 -8.41 3.63 0.70
C ASP A 256 -8.48 4.75 1.74
N THR A 257 -7.40 4.93 2.50
CA THR A 257 -7.28 5.99 3.50
C THR A 257 -6.12 6.88 3.11
N GLN A 258 -6.42 8.14 2.89
CA GLN A 258 -5.46 9.16 2.51
C GLN A 258 -5.30 10.18 3.64
N TYR A 259 -4.05 10.61 3.85
CA TYR A 259 -3.71 11.62 4.84
C TYR A 259 -3.46 12.95 4.15
N LYS A 260 -4.41 13.88 4.30
CA LYS A 260 -4.23 15.26 3.83
C LYS A 260 -3.43 16.02 4.87
N MET A 261 -2.34 16.62 4.42
CA MET A 261 -1.38 17.33 5.27
C MET A 261 -1.42 18.81 4.96
N THR A 262 -1.49 19.64 6.01
CA THR A 262 -1.17 21.07 5.92
C THR A 262 0.13 21.31 6.66
N ILE A 263 1.11 21.86 5.96
CA ILE A 263 2.46 22.06 6.50
C ILE A 263 2.67 23.54 6.78
N SER A 264 3.11 23.86 7.99
CA SER A 264 3.63 25.16 8.37
C SER A 264 5.03 25.00 8.98
N MET A 265 5.92 25.95 8.72
CA MET A 265 7.31 25.90 9.17
C MET A 265 7.69 27.21 9.83
N ALA A 266 8.50 27.13 10.88
CA ALA A 266 9.13 28.26 11.55
C ALA A 266 10.58 27.93 11.89
N ASP A 267 11.43 28.95 11.97
CA ASP A 267 12.81 28.78 12.37
C ASP A 267 12.91 28.24 13.81
N TRP A 268 13.70 27.19 14.00
CA TRP A 268 13.96 26.62 15.32
C TRP A 268 15.38 26.03 15.40
N PRO A 269 16.16 26.34 16.45
CA PRO A 269 15.84 27.17 17.61
C PRO A 269 15.85 28.68 17.32
N SER A 270 15.33 29.47 18.26
CA SER A 270 15.51 30.94 18.26
C SER A 270 16.90 31.31 18.79
N GLU A 271 17.41 32.50 18.41
CA GLU A 271 18.73 32.99 18.82
C GLU A 271 18.95 32.96 20.35
N ALA A 272 17.91 33.24 21.13
CA ALA A 272 17.99 33.22 22.60
C ALA A 272 17.98 31.80 23.19
N SER A 273 17.48 30.81 22.43
CA SER A 273 17.33 29.43 22.87
C SER A 273 18.38 28.47 22.34
N GLU A 274 19.14 28.91 21.33
CA GLU A 274 20.11 28.10 20.60
C GLU A 274 21.14 27.46 21.54
N ASP A 275 21.81 28.27 22.36
CA ASP A 275 22.90 27.83 23.24
C ASP A 275 22.46 26.74 24.22
N TRP A 276 21.34 26.95 24.92
CA TRP A 276 20.92 26.01 25.96
C TRP A 276 20.27 24.75 25.38
N ILE A 277 19.54 24.85 24.26
CA ILE A 277 18.95 23.69 23.59
C ILE A 277 20.05 22.76 23.09
N PHE A 278 21.07 23.31 22.40
CA PHE A 278 22.17 22.49 21.92
C PHE A 278 23.01 21.89 23.04
N HIS A 279 23.19 22.62 24.15
CA HIS A 279 23.88 22.08 25.31
C HIS A 279 23.14 20.86 25.91
N ILE A 280 21.82 20.92 26.04
CA ILE A 280 21.03 19.80 26.55
C ILE A 280 21.03 18.62 25.58
N LEU A 281 20.75 18.86 24.30
CA LEU A 281 20.66 17.80 23.30
C LEU A 281 22.01 17.08 23.08
N SER A 282 23.13 17.81 23.13
CA SER A 282 24.47 17.20 23.04
C SER A 282 24.77 16.32 24.25
N TYR A 283 24.36 16.75 25.45
CA TYR A 283 24.50 15.97 26.67
C TYR A 283 23.65 14.69 26.65
N GLU A 284 22.40 14.77 26.17
CA GLU A 284 21.50 13.61 26.09
C GLU A 284 21.99 12.53 25.10
N ARG A 285 22.65 12.93 24.01
CA ARG A 285 23.17 11.98 23.01
C ARG A 285 24.36 11.17 23.51
N ASP A 286 25.44 11.84 23.83
CA ASP A 286 26.75 11.20 24.01
C ASP A 286 27.32 11.35 25.43
N MET A 287 26.52 11.90 26.36
CA MET A 287 26.97 12.28 27.70
C MET A 287 28.26 13.13 27.68
N SER A 288 28.56 13.79 26.56
CA SER A 288 29.80 14.52 26.31
C SER A 288 29.52 15.85 25.62
N THR A 289 30.32 16.87 25.95
CA THR A 289 30.20 18.22 25.37
C THR A 289 31.02 18.39 24.08
N ASN A 290 31.65 17.32 23.57
CA ASN A 290 32.56 17.39 22.44
C ASN A 290 31.84 17.32 21.08
N VAL A 291 30.57 16.93 21.07
CA VAL A 291 29.75 16.90 19.86
C VAL A 291 29.01 18.22 19.73
N THR A 292 29.40 19.01 18.74
CA THR A 292 28.71 20.26 18.39
C THR A 292 27.51 19.93 17.52
N LEU A 293 26.31 20.11 18.07
CA LEU A 293 25.10 20.18 17.27
C LEU A 293 25.10 21.48 16.48
N ASP A 294 24.80 21.37 15.20
CA ASP A 294 24.63 22.53 14.32
C ASP A 294 23.14 22.73 14.05
N ARG A 295 22.73 23.98 13.84
CA ARG A 295 21.38 24.34 13.39
C ARG A 295 21.01 23.64 12.09
N ASN A 296 21.99 23.39 11.22
CA ASN A 296 21.79 22.63 9.99
C ASN A 296 21.62 21.12 10.24
N GLY A 297 21.91 20.61 11.43
CA GLY A 297 21.76 19.18 11.75
C GLY A 297 20.42 18.82 12.38
N ILE A 298 19.75 19.77 13.02
CA ILE A 298 18.56 19.47 13.82
C ILE A 298 17.25 19.74 13.08
N ILE A 299 16.24 18.90 13.32
CA ILE A 299 14.88 19.08 12.79
C ILE A 299 13.90 18.89 13.93
N LYS A 300 12.98 19.83 14.12
CA LYS A 300 11.85 19.66 15.03
C LYS A 300 10.58 19.38 14.23
N LEU A 301 9.88 18.31 14.59
CA LEU A 301 8.64 17.90 13.93
C LEU A 301 7.50 17.93 14.94
N ASN A 302 6.37 18.50 14.54
CA ASN A 302 5.11 18.38 15.27
C ASN A 302 4.04 17.83 14.32
N ILE A 303 3.50 16.66 14.62
CA ILE A 303 2.46 16.01 13.81
C ILE A 303 1.21 15.90 14.67
N TYR A 304 0.10 16.48 14.24
CA TYR A 304 -1.12 16.53 15.03
C TYR A 304 -2.38 16.52 14.17
N PHE A 305 -3.50 16.11 14.75
CA PHE A 305 -4.80 16.20 14.09
C PHE A 305 -5.33 17.64 14.16
N GLN A 306 -5.77 18.18 13.02
CA GLN A 306 -6.32 19.54 12.93
C GLN A 306 -7.68 19.64 13.62
N GLU A 307 -8.55 18.68 13.35
CA GLU A 307 -9.91 18.59 13.86
C GLU A 307 -10.19 17.14 14.27
N TYR A 308 -11.22 16.92 15.10
CA TYR A 308 -11.66 15.57 15.49
C TYR A 308 -12.33 14.81 14.33
N ASN A 309 -12.80 15.54 13.31
CA ASN A 309 -13.58 14.96 12.23
C ASN A 309 -12.69 14.23 11.23
N TYR A 310 -13.02 12.97 10.95
CA TYR A 310 -12.55 12.26 9.78
C TYR A 310 -13.59 12.40 8.67
N ARG A 311 -13.15 12.38 7.41
CA ARG A 311 -14.06 12.44 6.26
C ARG A 311 -14.16 11.03 5.68
N THR A 312 -15.35 10.43 5.71
CA THR A 312 -15.60 9.15 5.04
C THR A 312 -16.50 9.37 3.82
N ILE A 313 -16.07 8.84 2.68
CA ILE A 313 -16.81 8.81 1.42
C ILE A 313 -17.13 7.34 1.15
N SER A 314 -18.35 6.91 1.45
CA SER A 314 -18.81 5.54 1.24
C SER A 314 -19.77 5.44 0.06
N GLU A 315 -19.54 4.47 -0.82
CA GLU A 315 -20.47 4.12 -1.89
C GLU A 315 -21.58 3.20 -1.37
N SER A 316 -22.81 3.40 -1.83
CA SER A 316 -23.95 2.54 -1.49
C SER A 316 -24.78 2.23 -2.73
N ALA A 317 -25.39 1.04 -2.77
CA ALA A 317 -26.22 0.62 -3.89
C ALA A 317 -27.47 1.51 -4.01
N SER A 318 -27.60 2.22 -5.14
CA SER A 318 -28.74 3.10 -5.42
C SER A 318 -30.09 2.36 -5.42
N THR A 319 -30.10 1.10 -5.87
CA THR A 319 -31.30 0.27 -5.97
C THR A 319 -31.21 -0.93 -5.02
N THR A 320 -31.87 -0.82 -3.88
CA THR A 320 -32.02 -1.95 -2.95
C THR A 320 -33.06 -2.95 -3.47
N ILE A 321 -33.03 -4.20 -3.00
CA ILE A 321 -34.03 -5.22 -3.37
C ILE A 321 -35.46 -4.76 -3.06
N VAL A 322 -35.63 -4.00 -1.98
CA VAL A 322 -36.92 -3.43 -1.56
C VAL A 322 -37.38 -2.39 -2.59
N TRP A 323 -36.48 -1.51 -3.02
CA TRP A 323 -36.79 -0.50 -4.04
C TRP A 323 -37.11 -1.15 -5.39
N LEU A 324 -36.37 -2.20 -5.77
CA LEU A 324 -36.62 -2.97 -6.99
C LEU A 324 -38.01 -3.61 -6.96
N LEU A 325 -38.38 -4.30 -5.88
CA LEU A 325 -39.69 -4.93 -5.71
C LEU A 325 -40.82 -3.89 -5.65
N SER A 326 -40.59 -2.77 -4.97
CA SER A 326 -41.55 -1.67 -4.90
C SER A 326 -41.82 -1.05 -6.27
N ASN A 327 -40.77 -0.84 -7.09
CA ASN A 327 -40.95 -0.31 -8.43
C ASN A 327 -41.55 -1.32 -9.39
N LEU A 328 -41.13 -2.58 -9.33
CA LEU A 328 -41.72 -3.62 -10.16
C LEU A 328 -43.21 -3.80 -9.82
N GLY A 329 -43.56 -3.86 -8.54
CA GLY A 329 -44.94 -3.91 -8.08
C GLY A 329 -45.74 -2.66 -8.44
N GLY A 330 -45.16 -1.47 -8.30
CA GLY A 330 -45.80 -0.21 -8.67
C GLY A 330 -46.07 -0.08 -10.16
N GLN A 331 -45.09 -0.42 -11.00
CA GLN A 331 -45.24 -0.40 -12.46
C GLN A 331 -46.21 -1.50 -12.92
N PHE A 332 -46.12 -2.71 -12.36
CA PHE A 332 -47.07 -3.79 -12.66
C PHE A 332 -48.50 -3.42 -12.28
N GLY A 333 -48.70 -2.84 -11.10
CA GLY A 333 -50.03 -2.38 -10.67
C GLY A 333 -50.58 -1.24 -11.50
N PHE A 334 -49.74 -0.28 -11.89
CA PHE A 334 -50.16 0.85 -12.71
C PHE A 334 -50.48 0.47 -14.16
N TRP A 335 -49.58 -0.26 -14.83
CA TRP A 335 -49.70 -0.55 -16.27
C TRP A 335 -50.59 -1.76 -16.57
N MET A 336 -50.52 -2.81 -15.75
CA MET A 336 -51.26 -4.05 -15.98
C MET A 336 -52.52 -4.16 -15.11
N GLY A 337 -52.78 -3.18 -14.24
CA GLY A 337 -53.87 -3.25 -13.25
C GLY A 337 -53.67 -4.41 -12.24
N GLY A 338 -52.45 -4.95 -12.16
CA GLY A 338 -52.16 -6.14 -11.40
C GLY A 338 -52.12 -5.86 -9.90
N SER A 339 -52.93 -6.58 -9.13
CA SER A 339 -52.94 -6.47 -7.68
C SER A 339 -52.31 -7.70 -7.03
N VAL A 340 -52.09 -7.64 -5.71
CA VAL A 340 -51.67 -8.80 -4.92
C VAL A 340 -52.65 -9.98 -5.09
N LEU A 341 -53.94 -9.70 -5.30
CA LEU A 341 -54.94 -10.73 -5.57
C LEU A 341 -54.65 -11.49 -6.86
N CYS A 342 -54.22 -10.81 -7.93
CA CYS A 342 -53.87 -11.46 -9.20
C CYS A 342 -52.68 -12.42 -9.05
N ILE A 343 -51.72 -12.11 -8.16
CA ILE A 343 -50.58 -12.99 -7.86
C ILE A 343 -51.04 -14.23 -7.08
N ILE A 344 -51.95 -14.05 -6.12
CA ILE A 344 -52.54 -15.15 -5.34
C ILE A 344 -53.33 -16.08 -6.28
N GLU A 345 -54.19 -15.52 -7.14
CA GLU A 345 -54.96 -16.27 -8.13
C GLU A 345 -54.05 -17.04 -9.11
N LEU A 346 -52.97 -16.43 -9.59
CA LEU A 346 -51.97 -17.12 -10.41
C LEU A 346 -51.33 -18.29 -9.64
N GLY A 347 -51.03 -18.09 -8.36
CA GLY A 347 -50.48 -19.11 -7.47
C GLY A 347 -51.44 -20.29 -7.29
N GLU A 348 -52.72 -20.04 -7.06
CA GLU A 348 -53.77 -21.06 -6.96
C GLU A 348 -53.88 -21.86 -8.26
N ILE A 349 -53.92 -21.20 -9.41
CA ILE A 349 -53.98 -21.87 -10.73
C ILE A 349 -52.78 -22.78 -10.95
N ILE A 350 -51.56 -22.35 -10.57
CA ILE A 350 -50.36 -23.18 -10.70
C ILE A 350 -50.44 -24.41 -9.79
N ILE A 351 -50.88 -24.23 -8.55
CA ILE A 351 -51.04 -25.34 -7.59
C ILE A 351 -52.09 -26.33 -8.10
N ASP A 352 -53.23 -25.86 -8.56
CA ASP A 352 -54.31 -26.70 -9.11
C ASP A 352 -53.84 -27.44 -10.37
N SER A 353 -53.10 -26.77 -11.26
CA SER A 353 -52.51 -27.38 -12.44
C SER A 353 -51.49 -28.49 -12.08
N LEU A 354 -50.65 -28.24 -11.08
CA LEU A 354 -49.71 -29.24 -10.55
C LEU A 354 -50.45 -30.43 -9.92
N TRP A 355 -51.52 -30.19 -9.16
CA TRP A 355 -52.35 -31.25 -8.60
C TRP A 355 -53.03 -32.08 -9.68
N ILE A 356 -53.62 -31.46 -10.70
CA ILE A 356 -54.28 -32.15 -11.81
C ILE A 356 -53.25 -32.96 -12.62
N THR A 357 -52.06 -32.41 -12.88
CA THR A 357 -51.00 -33.14 -13.58
C THR A 357 -50.46 -34.33 -12.78
N ILE A 358 -50.32 -34.20 -11.45
CA ILE A 358 -49.97 -35.31 -10.56
C ILE A 358 -51.08 -36.38 -10.55
N ILE A 359 -52.35 -35.99 -10.43
CA ILE A 359 -53.48 -36.92 -10.46
C ILE A 359 -53.55 -37.65 -11.81
N ASN A 360 -53.33 -36.94 -12.92
CA ASN A 360 -53.29 -37.54 -14.26
C ASN A 360 -52.08 -38.46 -14.44
N MET A 361 -50.92 -38.13 -13.89
CA MET A 361 -49.75 -39.02 -13.84
C MET A 361 -50.03 -40.30 -13.03
N ILE A 362 -50.73 -40.18 -11.90
CA ILE A 362 -51.11 -41.32 -11.06
C ILE A 362 -52.20 -42.17 -11.74
N SER A 363 -53.19 -41.56 -12.38
CA SER A 363 -54.24 -42.26 -13.12
C SER A 363 -53.66 -42.97 -14.34
N TRP A 364 -52.72 -42.35 -15.05
CA TRP A 364 -51.97 -42.96 -16.15
C TRP A 364 -51.09 -44.12 -15.67
N CYS A 365 -50.40 -43.98 -14.53
CA CYS A 365 -49.65 -45.07 -13.90
C CYS A 365 -50.56 -46.23 -13.43
N LYS A 366 -51.76 -45.94 -12.90
CA LYS A 366 -52.75 -46.96 -12.55
C LYS A 366 -53.31 -47.66 -13.80
N GLY A 367 -53.58 -46.92 -14.87
CA GLY A 367 -53.99 -47.47 -16.16
C GLY A 367 -52.92 -48.36 -16.83
N LEU A 368 -51.64 -48.00 -16.70
CA LEU A 368 -50.50 -48.83 -17.12
C LEU A 368 -50.36 -50.10 -16.27
N LYS A 369 -50.62 -50.03 -14.96
CA LYS A 369 -50.69 -51.21 -14.08
C LYS A 369 -51.88 -52.12 -14.41
N GLN A 370 -53.04 -51.57 -14.75
CA GLN A 370 -54.22 -52.34 -15.18
C GLN A 370 -54.01 -53.02 -16.53
N LYS A 371 -53.40 -52.33 -17.51
CA LYS A 371 -53.01 -52.96 -18.79
C LYS A 371 -51.94 -54.05 -18.63
N ARG A 372 -51.00 -53.89 -17.68
CA ARG A 372 -50.05 -54.95 -17.31
C ARG A 372 -50.69 -56.12 -16.54
N ALA A 373 -51.78 -55.89 -15.81
CA ALA A 373 -52.54 -56.96 -15.14
C ALA A 373 -53.42 -57.74 -16.13
N GLN A 374 -54.07 -57.07 -17.10
CA GLN A 374 -54.82 -57.73 -18.18
C GLN A 374 -53.92 -58.51 -19.17
N ALA A 375 -52.65 -58.13 -19.33
CA ALA A 375 -51.68 -58.91 -20.09
C ALA A 375 -51.16 -60.15 -19.34
N ARG A 376 -51.60 -60.39 -18.10
CA ARG A 376 -51.16 -61.49 -17.23
C ARG A 376 -52.23 -62.54 -16.92
N ASP A 377 -53.39 -62.48 -17.58
CA ASP A 377 -54.42 -63.54 -17.54
C ASP A 377 -54.39 -64.38 -18.84
N PRO A 378 -53.64 -65.50 -18.87
CA PRO A 378 -53.75 -66.49 -19.93
C PRO A 378 -54.85 -67.49 -19.54
N GLY A 379 -56.08 -67.25 -19.98
CA GLY A 379 -57.16 -68.23 -19.91
C GLY A 379 -57.29 -69.00 -21.22
N ALA A 380 -56.51 -70.07 -21.39
CA ALA A 380 -56.90 -71.26 -22.17
C ALA A 380 -57.50 -72.27 -21.18
N PRO A 381 -58.48 -73.11 -21.54
CA PRO A 381 -58.45 -74.00 -22.71
C PRO A 381 -59.49 -73.70 -23.80
#